data_AF-A0A1G1LP67-F1
#
_entry.id   AF-A0A1G1LP67-F1
#
_cell.length_a   1.000
_cell.length_b   1.000
_cell.length_c   1.000
_cell.angle_alpha   90.00
_cell.angle_beta   90.00
_cell.angle_gamma   90.00
#
_symmetry.space_group_name_H-M   'P 1'
#
loop_
_entity.id
_entity.type
_entity.pdbx_description
1 polymer ?
#
loop_
_entity_poly.entity_id
_entity_poly.type
_entity_poly.pdbx_seq_one_letter_code
_entity_poly.pdbx_strand_id
1 'polypeptide(L)'
;MSIDNKTSTDLENKVKDIFQKVLDIKPEEIVPGAKLDESLGIDSTELVEISVVLKKTFNVPLADNEIKKSHSFNDIVAMLKSKGAN
;
A
#
# COMPACT_ATOMS: atom_id res chain seq x y z
N MET A 1 5.46 3.57 -29.23
CA MET A 1 6.16 2.76 -28.21
C MET A 1 5.10 2.00 -27.43
N SER A 2 5.19 0.69 -27.54
CA SER A 2 4.60 -0.41 -26.76
C SER A 2 3.32 -0.18 -25.95
N ILE A 3 2.23 -0.74 -26.50
CA ILE A 3 1.24 -1.63 -25.90
C ILE A 3 0.96 -1.55 -24.37
N ASP A 4 -0.18 -0.95 -24.02
CA ASP A 4 -1.29 -1.55 -23.26
C ASP A 4 -0.98 -2.59 -22.16
N ASN A 5 -0.87 -2.15 -20.89
CA ASN A 5 -1.33 -2.91 -19.70
C ASN A 5 -1.49 -2.04 -18.43
N LYS A 6 -2.12 -0.87 -18.52
CA LYS A 6 -2.02 0.19 -17.48
C LYS A 6 -3.13 0.20 -16.41
N THR A 7 -3.66 -0.95 -16.01
CA THR A 7 -4.68 -1.02 -14.94
C THR A 7 -4.18 -1.63 -13.63
N SER A 8 -3.09 -2.41 -13.61
CA SER A 8 -2.55 -2.98 -12.37
C SER A 8 -1.42 -2.18 -11.72
N THR A 9 -0.54 -1.57 -12.53
CA THR A 9 0.67 -0.90 -12.03
C THR A 9 0.41 0.49 -11.44
N ASP A 10 -0.67 1.17 -11.83
CA ASP A 10 -0.97 2.53 -11.36
C ASP A 10 -1.30 2.55 -9.85
N LEU A 11 -2.14 1.61 -9.41
CA LEU A 11 -2.44 1.41 -8.01
C LEU A 11 -1.18 1.08 -7.21
N GLU A 12 -0.39 0.12 -7.66
CA GLU A 12 0.87 -0.26 -6.99
C GLU A 12 1.81 0.95 -6.85
N ASN A 13 1.98 1.73 -7.91
CA ASN A 13 2.82 2.93 -7.88
C ASN A 13 2.29 3.99 -6.90
N LYS A 14 0.97 4.24 -6.87
CA LYS A 14 0.35 5.16 -5.92
C LYS A 14 0.50 4.68 -4.47
N VAL A 15 0.31 3.39 -4.21
CA VAL A 15 0.51 2.82 -2.87
C VAL A 15 1.97 2.94 -2.47
N LYS A 16 2.92 2.66 -3.38
CA LYS A 16 4.35 2.90 -3.12
C LYS A 16 4.66 4.35 -2.82
N ASP A 17 4.07 5.31 -3.53
CA ASP A 17 4.27 6.74 -3.28
C ASP A 17 3.78 7.16 -1.89
N ILE A 18 2.65 6.61 -1.45
CA ILE A 18 2.12 6.82 -0.10
C ILE A 18 3.07 6.25 0.95
N PHE A 19 3.58 5.03 0.75
CA PHE A 19 4.55 4.42 1.66
C PHE A 19 5.83 5.24 1.77
N GLN A 20 6.37 5.71 0.64
CA GLN A 20 7.55 6.59 0.63
C GLN A 20 7.30 7.89 1.41
N LYS A 21 6.10 8.48 1.30
CA LYS A 21 5.77 9.75 1.98
C LYS A 21 5.49 9.58 3.47
N VAL A 22 4.84 8.49 3.88
CA VAL A 22 4.47 8.26 5.28
C VAL A 22 5.64 7.69 6.07
N LEU A 23 6.41 6.78 5.46
CA LEU A 23 7.52 6.07 6.12
C LEU A 23 8.88 6.70 5.86
N ASP A 24 8.97 7.71 4.99
CA ASP A 24 10.24 8.34 4.56
C ASP A 24 11.26 7.32 3.99
N ILE A 25 10.78 6.30 3.30
CA ILE A 25 11.60 5.23 2.70
C ILE A 25 11.72 5.38 1.19
N LYS A 26 12.67 4.63 0.60
CA LYS A 26 12.81 4.52 -0.85
C LYS A 26 11.91 3.43 -1.44
N PRO A 27 11.51 3.55 -2.72
CA PRO A 27 10.71 2.53 -3.39
C PRO A 27 11.45 1.20 -3.58
N GLU A 28 12.78 1.25 -3.49
CA GLU A 28 13.70 0.11 -3.54
C GLU A 28 13.64 -0.74 -2.26
N GLU A 29 13.30 -0.13 -1.13
CA GLU A 29 13.19 -0.79 0.17
C GLU A 29 11.84 -1.51 0.33
N ILE A 30 10.85 -1.13 -0.49
CA ILE A 30 9.53 -1.76 -0.50
C ILE A 30 9.62 -3.10 -1.22
N VAL A 31 9.76 -4.17 -0.44
CA VAL A 31 9.73 -5.55 -0.95
C VAL A 31 8.28 -6.03 -1.02
N PRO A 32 7.71 -6.25 -2.22
CA PRO A 32 6.27 -6.48 -2.38
C PRO A 32 5.72 -7.70 -1.62
N GLY A 33 6.55 -8.73 -1.45
CA GLY A 33 6.20 -9.98 -0.77
C GLY A 33 6.79 -10.13 0.64
N ALA A 34 7.55 -9.16 1.14
CA ALA A 34 8.05 -9.21 2.51
C ALA A 34 7.00 -8.66 3.47
N LYS A 35 7.05 -9.11 4.73
CA LYS A 35 6.24 -8.48 5.75
C LYS A 35 6.74 -7.06 5.99
N LEU A 36 5.84 -6.10 6.00
CA LEU A 36 6.18 -4.70 6.15
C LEU A 36 6.75 -4.43 7.54
N ASP A 37 6.15 -5.01 8.59
CA ASP A 37 6.65 -4.90 9.97
C ASP A 37 8.05 -5.50 10.14
N GLU A 38 8.35 -6.64 9.50
CA GLU A 38 9.68 -7.27 9.58
C GLU A 38 10.71 -6.62 8.64
N SER A 39 10.28 -6.11 7.47
CA SER A 39 11.16 -5.61 6.41
C SER A 39 11.49 -4.13 6.56
N LEU A 40 10.49 -3.32 6.91
CA LEU A 40 10.60 -1.87 7.05
C LEU A 40 10.61 -1.43 8.51
N GLY A 41 10.34 -2.35 9.44
CA GLY A 41 10.28 -2.03 10.87
C GLY A 41 9.09 -1.15 11.24
N ILE A 42 8.02 -1.17 10.43
CA ILE A 42 6.89 -0.27 10.66
C ILE A 42 6.06 -0.65 11.88
N ASP A 43 5.72 0.38 12.65
CA ASP A 43 4.92 0.28 13.84
C ASP A 43 3.41 0.38 13.57
N SER A 44 2.62 -0.01 14.57
CA SER A 44 1.16 0.05 14.48
C SER A 44 0.59 1.46 14.24
N THR A 45 1.34 2.51 14.59
CA THR A 45 0.98 3.92 14.32
C THR A 45 1.15 4.25 12.84
N GLU A 46 2.26 3.85 12.24
CA GLU A 46 2.54 4.07 10.82
C GLU A 46 1.52 3.34 9.94
N LEU A 47 1.16 2.11 10.31
CA LEU A 47 0.09 1.35 9.66
C LEU A 47 -1.27 2.06 9.70
N VAL A 48 -1.59 2.75 10.80
CA VAL A 48 -2.82 3.56 10.92
C VAL A 48 -2.75 4.81 10.05
N GLU A 49 -1.58 5.45 9.97
CA GLU A 49 -1.43 6.62 9.10
C GLU A 49 -1.56 6.24 7.61
N ILE A 50 -0.90 5.15 7.21
CA ILE A 50 -1.04 4.55 5.88
C ILE A 50 -2.51 4.22 5.58
N SER A 51 -3.23 3.58 6.50
CA SER A 51 -4.64 3.22 6.29
C SER A 51 -5.51 4.45 6.00
N VAL A 52 -5.29 5.54 6.76
CA VAL A 52 -6.01 6.81 6.61
C VAL A 52 -5.69 7.48 5.28
N VAL A 53 -4.41 7.53 4.88
CA VAL A 53 -3.99 8.12 3.61
C VAL A 53 -4.52 7.31 2.43
N LEU A 54 -4.41 5.98 2.46
CA LEU A 54 -4.96 5.11 1.42
C LEU A 54 -6.47 5.28 1.28
N LYS A 55 -7.20 5.26 2.41
CA LYS A 55 -8.64 5.48 2.44
C LYS A 55 -9.03 6.82 1.82
N LYS A 56 -8.31 7.90 2.13
CA LYS A 56 -8.57 9.23 1.56
C LYS A 56 -8.21 9.30 0.08
N THR A 57 -7.07 8.76 -0.32
CA THR A 57 -6.59 8.83 -1.71
C THR A 57 -7.46 8.01 -2.66
N PHE A 58 -7.87 6.81 -2.25
CA PHE A 58 -8.65 5.90 -3.10
C PHE A 58 -10.16 5.94 -2.80
N ASN A 59 -10.58 6.73 -1.80
CA ASN A 59 -11.96 6.83 -1.35
C ASN A 59 -12.62 5.46 -1.06
N VAL A 60 -11.84 4.52 -0.50
CA VAL A 60 -12.27 3.15 -0.19
C VAL A 60 -12.56 2.96 1.30
N PRO A 61 -13.56 2.15 1.68
CA PRO A 61 -13.84 1.81 3.07
C PRO A 61 -12.81 0.80 3.59
N LEU A 62 -11.71 1.33 4.11
CA LEU A 62 -10.61 0.60 4.72
C LEU A 62 -10.69 0.72 6.25
N ALA A 63 -10.62 -0.42 6.95
CA ALA A 63 -10.56 -0.45 8.41
C ALA A 63 -9.12 -0.69 8.90
N ASP A 64 -8.76 -0.10 10.03
CA ASP A 64 -7.39 -0.15 10.57
C ASP A 64 -6.94 -1.58 10.88
N ASN A 65 -7.88 -2.43 11.28
CA ASN A 65 -7.64 -3.85 11.53
C ASN A 65 -7.32 -4.63 10.25
N GLU A 66 -7.76 -4.18 9.08
CA GLU A 66 -7.46 -4.84 7.81
C GLU A 66 -6.00 -4.59 7.41
N ILE A 67 -5.52 -3.35 7.54
CA ILE A 67 -4.10 -3.03 7.31
C ILE A 67 -3.21 -3.71 8.34
N LYS A 68 -3.61 -3.74 9.62
CA LYS A 68 -2.87 -4.48 10.67
C LYS A 68 -2.83 -6.00 10.45
N LYS A 69 -3.77 -6.56 9.69
CA LYS A 69 -3.77 -7.96 9.26
C LYS A 69 -3.03 -8.18 7.94
N SER A 70 -2.84 -7.11 7.16
CA SER A 70 -2.10 -7.14 5.93
C SER A 70 -0.62 -7.16 6.28
N HIS A 71 0.04 -8.26 5.96
CA HIS A 71 1.44 -8.41 6.30
C HIS A 71 2.34 -7.82 5.23
N SER A 72 1.97 -7.91 3.95
CA SER A 72 2.82 -7.47 2.84
C SER A 72 2.23 -6.32 2.04
N PHE A 73 3.08 -5.61 1.30
CA PHE A 73 2.66 -4.59 0.34
C PHE A 73 1.66 -5.17 -0.69
N ASN A 74 1.90 -6.39 -1.17
CA ASN A 74 0.99 -7.06 -2.10
C ASN A 74 -0.39 -7.31 -1.49
N ASP A 75 -0.48 -7.67 -0.20
CA ASP A 75 -1.77 -7.87 0.47
C ASP A 75 -2.57 -6.56 0.51
N ILE A 76 -1.91 -5.43 0.81
CA ILE A 76 -2.55 -4.12 0.85
C ILE A 76 -3.05 -3.73 -0.53
N VAL A 77 -2.22 -3.89 -1.57
CA VAL A 77 -2.63 -3.62 -2.96
C VAL A 77 -3.80 -4.52 -3.36
N ALA A 78 -3.75 -5.81 -3.07
CA ALA A 78 -4.83 -6.75 -3.40
C ALA A 78 -6.13 -6.39 -2.68
N MET A 79 -6.04 -6.01 -1.40
CA MET A 79 -7.17 -5.54 -0.61
C MET A 79 -7.79 -4.28 -1.21
N LEU A 80 -6.97 -3.30 -1.59
CA LEU A 80 -7.41 -2.08 -2.26
C LEU A 80 -8.13 -2.39 -3.58
N LYS A 81 -7.56 -3.27 -4.42
CA LYS A 81 -8.22 -3.76 -5.65
C LYS A 81 -9.58 -4.38 -5.34
N SER A 82 -9.65 -5.23 -4.31
CA SER A 82 -10.90 -5.88 -3.90
C SER A 82 -11.96 -4.88 -3.40
N LYS A 83 -11.56 -3.70 -2.93
CA LYS A 83 -12.46 -2.62 -2.51
C LYS A 83 -12.80 -1.63 -3.62
N GLY A 84 -12.26 -1.83 -4.83
CA GLY A 84 -12.52 -0.97 -6.00
C GLY A 84 -11.58 0.24 -6.13
N ALA A 85 -10.41 0.22 -5.47
CA ALA A 85 -9.38 1.24 -5.68
C ALA A 85 -8.79 1.13 -7.10
N ASN A 86 -8.63 2.28 -7.79
CA ASN A 86 -8.05 2.36 -9.14
C ASN A 86 -7.22 3.64 -9.35
#